data_AF-A0A420I641-F1
#
_entry.id   AF-A0A420I641-F1
#
_cell.length_a   1.000
_cell.length_b   1.000
_cell.length_c   1.000
_cell.angle_alpha   90.00
_cell.angle_beta   90.00
_cell.angle_gamma   90.00
#
_symmetry.space_group_name_H-M   'P 1'
#
loop_
_entity.id
_entity.type
_entity.pdbx_description
1 polymer ?
#
loop_
_entity_poly.entity_id
_entity_poly.type
_entity_poly.pdbx_seq_one_letter_code
_entity_poly.pdbx_strand_id
1 'polypeptide(L)'
;MSSTKMSLIQVLPLPKYTGVEEEIPLHAQQRGPRILGASALDDSQITLKKSGPPPYGERSGWRPRGQEDFGDGGAFPEVLVAQYPLDMGKKSQGSSKALAVQVDAEGKVKYDAIARQGHNEKRIVHTSFKELIPLRQRADAGEINLERPDIDEVAATTQRTKDALSKLVSGAVAAQKPKNVNTGVRKDPTFVRYTPANQMGDNSKKKDRIMKIVERQQDPLAPPKFKHKKIPRGPPSPPPPVMHSPPRKLTAEDQEAWKIPPPVSNWKNPKGYTVPLDKRLAADGRGLQDVTINDKFAQFAEALFTADRHAREEVKQRALMQQRLAEKEKVLKEQHLRSLAQKAREERAEANIGRNNNKKTRSQTGGYDDSDSSRSDDEYDDDDDSEIRKREKARAEKRREEERKLRQSRMGAERRVQVMARERNRDISEKVALGLAKPTQSSESMFDSRLFNRTSGFDSGFNEDQAYDKPLFAAQEAISSIYRPRNVENWEDDDETADKEMNKIQKSQRFGEAFGKGNFKGSEDAESREGPVQFERDTGDVFNVDEFLSKVGEGTSVKRQFGLQPDDEKIVKRTKIDEES
;
A
#
# COMPACT_ATOMS: atom_id res chain seq x y z
N MET A 1 121.42 -20.86 12.73
CA MET A 1 121.77 -19.53 12.18
C MET A 1 120.48 -18.82 11.77
N SER A 2 120.26 -17.64 12.34
CA SER A 2 119.39 -16.52 11.93
C SER A 2 118.11 -16.80 11.13
N SER A 3 116.94 -16.45 11.68
CA SER A 3 116.34 -15.14 11.38
C SER A 3 114.98 -15.00 12.08
N THR A 4 114.96 -14.22 13.16
CA THR A 4 113.76 -13.68 13.78
C THR A 4 113.13 -12.65 12.85
N LYS A 5 112.06 -13.03 12.14
CA LYS A 5 111.14 -12.07 11.52
C LYS A 5 110.01 -11.79 12.50
N MET A 6 110.16 -10.74 13.31
CA MET A 6 109.07 -10.21 14.12
C MET A 6 107.96 -9.72 13.17
N SER A 7 106.77 -10.31 13.27
CA SER A 7 105.59 -9.90 12.51
C SER A 7 105.04 -8.57 13.03
N LEU A 8 104.70 -7.65 12.12
CA LEU A 8 104.09 -6.33 12.37
C LEU A 8 102.86 -6.32 13.29
N ILE A 9 102.28 -7.48 13.57
CA ILE A 9 101.11 -7.68 14.44
C ILE A 9 101.44 -7.44 15.92
N GLN A 10 102.71 -7.57 16.35
CA GLN A 10 103.12 -7.31 17.73
C GLN A 10 103.41 -5.83 18.04
N VAL A 11 103.42 -4.95 17.02
CA VAL A 11 103.74 -3.52 17.18
C VAL A 11 102.49 -2.63 17.17
N LEU A 12 101.31 -3.20 16.91
CA LEU A 12 100.05 -2.44 16.95
C LEU A 12 99.39 -2.56 18.33
N PRO A 13 98.86 -1.45 18.89
CA PRO A 13 98.09 -1.49 20.13
C PRO A 13 96.83 -2.33 19.94
N LEU A 14 96.45 -3.07 20.99
CA LEU A 14 95.26 -3.92 21.03
C LEU A 14 94.01 -3.12 20.58
N PRO A 15 93.13 -3.71 19.74
CA PRO A 15 91.92 -3.04 19.30
C PRO A 15 91.05 -2.73 20.53
N LYS A 16 90.64 -1.45 20.65
CA LYS A 16 89.83 -0.95 21.79
C LYS A 16 88.39 -1.48 21.82
N TYR A 17 88.04 -2.42 20.95
CA TYR A 17 86.71 -3.01 20.90
C TYR A 17 86.81 -4.52 20.78
N THR A 18 86.73 -5.20 21.91
CA THR A 18 86.47 -6.64 22.00
C THR A 18 84.99 -6.75 22.36
N GLY A 19 84.14 -7.19 21.43
CA GLY A 19 82.68 -7.32 21.58
C GLY A 19 82.24 -8.38 22.62
N VAL A 20 82.80 -8.31 23.83
CA VAL A 20 82.57 -9.21 24.96
C VAL A 20 81.35 -8.76 25.79
N GLU A 21 80.81 -7.57 25.52
CA GLU A 21 79.62 -7.01 26.19
C GLU A 21 78.42 -6.81 25.24
N GLU A 22 78.25 -7.67 24.23
CA GLU A 22 76.92 -7.82 23.59
C GLU A 22 76.23 -9.07 24.15
N GLU A 23 75.26 -8.88 25.04
CA GLU A 23 74.38 -9.94 25.49
C GLU A 23 73.52 -10.43 24.32
N ILE A 24 73.80 -11.65 23.86
CA ILE A 24 73.01 -12.31 22.81
C ILE A 24 71.58 -12.51 23.33
N PRO A 25 70.54 -12.08 22.60
CA PRO A 25 69.15 -12.21 23.04
C PRO A 25 68.77 -13.67 23.34
N LEU A 26 67.98 -13.87 24.40
CA LEU A 26 67.65 -15.18 25.01
C LEU A 26 67.16 -16.25 24.02
N HIS A 27 66.63 -15.87 22.87
CA HIS A 27 66.14 -16.79 21.83
C HIS A 27 67.27 -17.47 21.03
N ALA A 28 68.47 -16.88 20.95
CA ALA A 28 69.58 -17.40 20.16
C ALA A 28 70.57 -18.27 20.98
N GLN A 29 70.31 -18.48 22.27
CA GLN A 29 71.12 -19.37 23.11
C GLN A 29 70.73 -20.84 22.86
N GLN A 30 71.65 -21.64 22.31
CA GLN A 30 71.44 -23.08 22.15
C GLN A 30 71.37 -23.77 23.52
N ARG A 31 70.19 -24.30 23.87
CA ARG A 31 69.99 -25.12 25.07
C ARG A 31 70.18 -26.60 24.73
N GLY A 32 71.41 -27.08 24.89
CA GLY A 32 71.77 -28.50 24.88
C GLY A 32 72.81 -28.79 25.97
N PRO A 33 73.09 -30.06 26.30
CA PRO A 33 74.09 -30.40 27.30
C PRO A 33 75.47 -29.93 26.85
N ARG A 34 76.12 -29.13 27.70
CA ARG A 34 77.47 -28.61 27.47
C ARG A 34 78.48 -29.75 27.67
N ILE A 35 79.13 -30.20 26.61
CA ILE A 35 80.22 -31.17 26.70
C ILE A 35 81.48 -30.41 27.16
N LEU A 36 81.92 -30.67 28.38
CA LEU A 36 83.15 -30.11 28.94
C LEU A 36 84.32 -31.06 28.64
N GLY A 37 85.47 -30.50 28.25
CA GLY A 37 86.72 -31.25 28.08
C GLY A 37 87.31 -31.67 29.44
N ALA A 38 88.07 -32.78 29.45
CA ALA A 38 88.57 -33.43 30.66
C ALA A 38 89.38 -32.54 31.62
N SER A 39 89.98 -31.45 31.14
CA SER A 39 90.77 -30.50 31.94
C SER A 39 89.94 -29.49 32.73
N ALA A 40 88.63 -29.37 32.47
CA ALA A 40 87.74 -28.46 33.20
C ALA A 40 87.07 -29.11 34.43
N LEU A 41 87.37 -30.40 34.68
CA LEU A 41 86.77 -31.18 35.77
C LEU A 41 87.48 -31.00 37.12
N ASP A 42 88.75 -30.57 37.14
CA ASP A 42 89.56 -30.54 38.37
C ASP A 42 89.33 -29.29 39.26
N ASP A 43 88.92 -28.15 38.68
CA ASP A 43 88.75 -26.89 39.44
C ASP A 43 87.29 -26.58 39.81
N SER A 44 86.33 -27.40 39.39
CA SER A 44 84.92 -27.21 39.73
C SER A 44 84.35 -28.45 40.39
N GLN A 45 83.98 -28.33 41.67
CA GLN A 45 83.26 -29.36 42.39
C GLN A 45 81.88 -29.55 41.73
N ILE A 46 81.78 -30.51 40.80
CA ILE A 46 80.52 -30.85 40.13
C ILE A 46 79.62 -31.53 41.15
N THR A 47 78.73 -30.75 41.76
CA THR A 47 77.64 -31.29 42.56
C THR A 47 76.56 -31.81 41.62
N LEU A 48 76.35 -33.12 41.63
CA LEU A 48 75.18 -33.75 41.04
C LEU A 48 73.94 -33.15 41.73
N LYS A 49 73.26 -32.20 41.08
CA LYS A 49 71.96 -31.72 41.51
C LYS A 49 70.99 -32.89 41.37
N LYS A 50 70.78 -33.65 42.44
CA LYS A 50 69.65 -34.58 42.54
C LYS A 50 68.39 -33.72 42.42
N SER A 51 67.67 -33.91 41.32
CA SER A 51 66.35 -33.31 41.14
C SER A 51 65.38 -34.01 42.10
N GLY A 52 64.65 -33.21 42.88
CA GLY A 52 63.65 -33.69 43.82
C GLY A 52 64.07 -33.60 45.30
N PRO A 53 63.08 -33.67 46.21
CA PRO A 53 63.31 -33.54 47.64
C PRO A 53 64.15 -34.68 48.24
N PRO A 54 65.02 -34.43 49.24
CA PRO A 54 65.65 -35.49 50.04
C PRO A 54 64.59 -36.35 50.75
N PRO A 55 64.87 -37.62 51.10
CA PRO A 55 63.92 -38.46 51.82
C PRO A 55 63.59 -37.86 53.21
N TYR A 56 62.47 -38.30 53.78
CA TYR A 56 62.03 -37.86 55.11
C TYR A 56 63.10 -38.14 56.17
N GLY A 57 63.38 -37.16 57.03
CA GLY A 57 64.44 -37.25 58.06
C GLY A 57 65.83 -36.77 57.61
N GLU A 58 66.11 -36.65 56.30
CA GLU A 58 67.39 -36.16 55.77
C GLU A 58 67.32 -34.70 55.28
N ARG A 59 66.30 -33.95 55.71
CA ARG A 59 66.01 -32.59 55.21
C ARG A 59 66.55 -31.46 56.06
N SER A 60 67.37 -31.77 57.07
CA SER A 60 68.01 -30.78 57.93
C SER A 60 68.93 -29.88 57.10
N GLY A 61 68.65 -28.57 57.09
CA GLY A 61 69.44 -27.58 56.33
C GLY A 61 69.06 -27.45 54.84
N TRP A 62 68.20 -28.33 54.32
CA TRP A 62 67.66 -28.22 52.97
C TRP A 62 66.45 -27.27 52.95
N ARG A 63 66.34 -26.44 51.90
CA ARG A 63 65.29 -25.43 51.75
C ARG A 63 64.75 -25.43 50.32
N PRO A 64 63.45 -25.65 50.10
CA PRO A 64 62.87 -25.56 48.78
C PRO A 64 62.85 -24.09 48.31
N ARG A 65 63.24 -23.86 47.06
CA ARG A 65 63.32 -22.55 46.40
C ARG A 65 62.39 -22.45 45.19
N GLY A 66 62.22 -23.55 44.45
CA GLY A 66 61.36 -23.64 43.28
C GLY A 66 60.23 -24.64 43.44
N GLN A 67 59.30 -24.67 42.47
CA GLN A 67 58.22 -25.65 42.45
C GLN A 67 58.74 -27.08 42.27
N GLU A 68 59.86 -27.24 41.56
CA GLU A 68 60.53 -28.51 41.28
C GLU A 68 61.07 -29.19 42.56
N ASP A 69 61.40 -28.40 43.59
CA ASP A 69 61.93 -28.92 44.87
C ASP A 69 60.87 -29.68 45.68
N PHE A 70 59.59 -29.53 45.33
CA PHE A 70 58.48 -30.24 45.98
C PHE A 70 58.12 -31.57 45.29
N GLY A 71 58.74 -31.92 44.17
CA GLY A 71 58.37 -33.11 43.40
C GLY A 71 56.90 -33.07 42.97
N ASP A 72 56.11 -34.05 43.42
CA ASP A 72 54.65 -34.13 43.16
C ASP A 72 53.82 -33.17 44.04
N GLY A 73 54.48 -32.31 44.83
CA GLY A 73 53.86 -31.31 45.69
C GLY A 73 53.90 -31.67 47.17
N GLY A 74 53.27 -30.82 47.99
CA GLY A 74 53.27 -30.94 49.45
C GLY A 74 54.36 -30.11 50.12
N ALA A 75 54.01 -29.48 51.25
CA ALA A 75 54.94 -28.70 52.06
C ALA A 75 55.54 -29.60 53.15
N PHE A 76 56.82 -29.43 53.44
CA PHE A 76 57.54 -30.23 54.43
C PHE A 76 57.48 -29.56 55.80
N PRO A 77 56.74 -30.11 56.80
CA PRO A 77 56.56 -29.47 58.10
C PRO A 77 57.85 -29.42 58.93
N GLU A 78 58.82 -30.28 58.64
CA GLU A 78 60.14 -30.30 59.28
C GLU A 78 61.05 -29.13 58.84
N VAL A 79 60.73 -28.48 57.72
CA VAL A 79 61.45 -27.30 57.24
C VAL A 79 60.69 -26.05 57.69
N LEU A 80 61.22 -25.33 58.69
CA LEU A 80 60.63 -24.14 59.30
C LEU A 80 60.73 -22.88 58.41
N VAL A 81 60.27 -22.99 57.17
CA VAL A 81 60.19 -21.91 56.18
C VAL A 81 58.80 -21.96 55.56
N ALA A 82 58.22 -20.80 55.26
CA ALA A 82 56.96 -20.72 54.53
C ALA A 82 57.14 -21.30 53.12
N GLN A 83 56.44 -22.39 52.86
CA GLN A 83 56.49 -23.15 51.62
C GLN A 83 55.16 -23.00 50.89
N TYR A 84 55.21 -22.84 49.57
CA TYR A 84 54.02 -22.63 48.75
C TYR A 84 54.01 -23.57 47.54
N PRO A 85 53.85 -24.89 47.72
CA PRO A 85 53.66 -25.81 46.60
C PRO A 85 52.43 -25.38 45.78
N LEU A 86 52.57 -25.33 44.45
CA LEU A 86 51.53 -24.86 43.52
C LEU A 86 51.05 -23.43 43.81
N ASP A 87 51.91 -22.61 44.41
CA ASP A 87 51.60 -21.25 44.88
C ASP A 87 50.46 -21.17 45.91
N MET A 88 50.05 -22.30 46.48
CA MET A 88 48.99 -22.37 47.49
C MET A 88 49.41 -21.66 48.77
N GLY A 89 48.56 -20.76 49.28
CA GLY A 89 48.82 -20.00 50.50
C GLY A 89 49.60 -18.69 50.29
N LYS A 90 50.09 -18.41 49.08
CA LYS A 90 50.59 -17.07 48.75
C LYS A 90 49.43 -16.07 48.77
N LYS A 91 49.67 -14.90 49.37
CA LYS A 91 48.72 -13.79 49.27
C LYS A 91 48.63 -13.36 47.80
N SER A 92 47.42 -13.38 47.24
CA SER A 92 47.17 -12.85 45.90
C SER A 92 47.55 -11.37 45.85
N GLN A 93 48.13 -10.91 44.73
CA GLN A 93 48.54 -9.52 44.50
C GLN A 93 47.35 -8.53 44.41
N GLY A 94 46.11 -9.02 44.49
CA GLY A 94 44.90 -8.20 44.56
C GLY A 94 43.61 -9.02 44.66
N SER A 95 42.49 -8.33 44.87
CA SER A 95 41.16 -8.93 44.79
C SER A 95 40.80 -9.24 43.32
N SER A 96 40.66 -10.51 42.98
CA SER A 96 40.23 -10.94 41.65
C SER A 96 38.70 -10.92 41.53
N LYS A 97 38.18 -10.54 40.35
CA LYS A 97 36.75 -10.65 40.00
C LYS A 97 36.37 -12.00 39.39
N ALA A 98 37.33 -12.92 39.31
CA ALA A 98 37.12 -14.23 38.72
C ALA A 98 36.42 -15.15 39.73
N LEU A 99 35.44 -15.92 39.24
CA LEU A 99 34.87 -17.02 40.02
C LEU A 99 35.95 -18.09 40.22
N ALA A 100 35.99 -18.68 41.42
CA ALA A 100 36.92 -19.76 41.70
C ALA A 100 36.63 -20.96 40.77
N VAL A 101 37.67 -21.50 40.15
CA VAL A 101 37.56 -22.69 39.31
C VAL A 101 37.25 -23.89 40.20
N GLN A 102 36.02 -24.40 40.09
CA GLN A 102 35.58 -25.58 40.85
C GLN A 102 35.81 -26.85 40.04
N VAL A 103 36.02 -27.96 40.73
CA VAL A 103 36.21 -29.29 40.15
C VAL A 103 35.12 -30.22 40.69
N ASP A 104 34.70 -31.20 39.88
CA ASP A 104 33.79 -32.26 40.30
C ASP A 104 34.51 -33.41 41.01
N ALA A 105 33.73 -34.39 41.49
CA ALA A 105 34.28 -35.57 42.15
C ALA A 105 35.10 -36.46 41.18
N GLU A 106 34.91 -36.31 39.86
CA GLU A 106 35.65 -37.03 38.82
C GLU A 106 36.96 -36.31 38.44
N GLY A 107 37.24 -35.12 39.00
CA GLY A 107 38.42 -34.32 38.65
C GLY A 107 38.25 -33.42 37.42
N LYS A 108 37.05 -33.29 36.85
CA LYS A 108 36.76 -32.40 35.73
C LYS A 108 36.36 -31.01 36.21
N VAL A 109 36.78 -30.00 35.46
CA VAL A 109 36.47 -28.59 35.76
C VAL A 109 34.97 -28.33 35.56
N LYS A 110 34.33 -27.78 36.59
CA LYS A 110 32.90 -27.44 36.61
C LYS A 110 32.64 -26.10 35.91
N TYR A 111 32.56 -26.13 34.59
CA TYR A 111 32.11 -24.96 33.81
C TYR A 111 30.63 -24.60 34.05
N ASP A 112 29.84 -25.51 34.62
CA ASP A 112 28.44 -25.28 35.04
C ASP A 112 28.28 -24.13 36.05
N ALA A 113 29.32 -23.85 36.85
CA ALA A 113 29.32 -22.72 37.79
C ALA A 113 29.04 -21.36 37.11
N ILE A 114 29.38 -21.22 35.82
CA ILE A 114 29.09 -20.02 35.02
C ILE A 114 27.59 -19.94 34.72
N ALA A 115 26.98 -21.03 34.25
CA ALA A 115 25.56 -21.08 33.90
C ALA A 115 24.64 -20.99 35.13
N ARG A 116 25.11 -21.46 36.29
CA ARG A 116 24.39 -21.36 37.58
C ARG A 116 24.49 -20.00 38.24
N GLN A 117 25.24 -19.05 37.69
CA GLN A 117 25.41 -17.74 38.30
C GLN A 117 24.06 -17.03 38.47
N GLY A 118 23.68 -16.69 39.72
CA GLY A 118 22.38 -16.06 40.01
C GLY A 118 21.24 -17.06 40.22
N HIS A 119 21.54 -18.35 40.25
CA HIS A 119 20.61 -19.40 40.65
C HIS A 119 20.96 -19.96 42.04
N ASN A 120 19.94 -20.53 42.69
CA ASN A 120 20.16 -21.30 43.92
C ASN A 120 20.86 -22.63 43.59
N GLU A 121 21.65 -23.16 44.51
CA GLU A 121 22.36 -24.44 44.35
C GLU A 121 21.44 -25.61 44.00
N LYS A 122 20.20 -25.56 44.48
CA LYS A 122 19.16 -26.58 44.23
C LYS A 122 18.53 -26.51 42.84
N ARG A 123 18.75 -25.43 42.08
CA ARG A 123 18.20 -25.31 40.72
C ARG A 123 19.06 -26.14 39.78
N ILE A 124 18.42 -27.10 39.13
CA ILE A 124 19.06 -27.94 38.12
C ILE A 124 19.17 -27.12 36.83
N VAL A 125 20.39 -27.01 36.30
CA VAL A 125 20.69 -26.40 35.00
C VAL A 125 21.45 -27.44 34.19
N HIS A 126 20.97 -27.71 32.98
CA HIS A 126 21.63 -28.63 32.08
C HIS A 126 22.67 -27.88 31.24
N THR A 127 23.95 -28.22 31.41
CA THR A 127 25.10 -27.61 30.71
C THR A 127 25.96 -28.61 29.96
N SER A 128 25.87 -29.90 30.30
CA SER A 128 26.83 -30.91 29.85
C SER A 128 26.31 -31.69 28.64
N PHE A 129 27.22 -32.13 27.76
CA PHE A 129 26.85 -32.98 26.63
C PHE A 129 26.21 -34.31 27.07
N LYS A 130 26.57 -34.82 28.25
CA LYS A 130 25.93 -36.00 28.87
C LYS A 130 24.41 -35.82 28.95
N GLU A 131 23.91 -34.60 29.11
CA GLU A 131 22.48 -34.30 29.23
C GLU A 131 21.74 -34.27 27.88
N LEU A 132 22.46 -34.13 26.75
CA LEU A 132 21.88 -34.21 25.41
C LEU A 132 21.63 -35.66 24.97
N ILE A 133 22.40 -36.60 25.51
CA ILE A 133 22.28 -38.03 25.19
C ILE A 133 20.96 -38.56 25.76
N PRO A 134 20.13 -39.29 24.98
CA PRO A 134 18.92 -39.91 25.49
C PRO A 134 19.20 -40.80 26.72
N LEU A 135 18.37 -40.70 27.77
CA LEU A 135 18.60 -41.39 29.04
C LEU A 135 18.83 -42.90 28.87
N ARG A 136 18.09 -43.57 27.98
CA ARG A 136 18.25 -45.02 27.69
C ARG A 136 19.61 -45.40 27.11
N GLN A 137 20.34 -44.44 26.54
CA GLN A 137 21.64 -44.65 25.91
C GLN A 137 22.79 -44.17 26.80
N ARG A 138 22.51 -43.60 27.98
CA ARG A 138 23.56 -43.15 28.90
C ARG A 138 24.12 -44.34 29.66
N ALA A 139 25.44 -44.44 29.73
CA ALA A 139 26.12 -45.44 30.55
C ALA A 139 25.81 -45.28 32.06
N ASP A 140 25.53 -44.05 32.50
CA ASP A 140 25.28 -43.72 33.92
C ASP A 140 23.81 -43.92 34.32
N ALA A 141 22.90 -44.08 33.35
CA ALA A 141 21.49 -44.29 33.60
C ALA A 141 21.22 -45.80 33.65
N GLY A 142 21.24 -46.38 34.85
CA GLY A 142 20.81 -47.75 35.07
C GLY A 142 19.31 -47.95 34.77
N GLU A 143 18.60 -48.68 35.62
CA GLU A 143 17.15 -48.83 35.48
C GLU A 143 16.45 -47.48 35.70
N ILE A 144 15.79 -46.97 34.66
CA ILE A 144 15.12 -45.66 34.69
C ILE A 144 13.75 -45.83 35.36
N ASN A 145 13.65 -45.41 36.62
CA ASN A 145 12.39 -45.36 37.33
C ASN A 145 11.55 -44.17 36.82
N LEU A 146 10.51 -44.48 36.04
CA LEU A 146 9.53 -43.51 35.51
C LEU A 146 8.19 -43.56 36.27
N GLU A 147 8.17 -44.26 37.41
CA GLU A 147 7.00 -44.37 38.24
C GLU A 147 6.61 -43.00 38.81
N ARG A 148 5.30 -42.77 38.92
CA ARG A 148 4.80 -41.56 39.58
C ARG A 148 5.10 -41.66 41.07
N PRO A 149 5.31 -40.53 41.77
CA PRO A 149 5.39 -40.52 43.22
C PRO A 149 4.14 -41.18 43.83
N ASP A 150 4.31 -41.71 45.04
CA ASP A 150 3.24 -42.42 45.73
C ASP A 150 2.01 -41.55 45.98
N ILE A 151 0.83 -42.16 46.08
CA ILE A 151 -0.46 -41.48 46.22
C ILE A 151 -0.46 -40.61 47.49
N ASP A 152 0.16 -41.10 48.57
CA ASP A 152 0.27 -40.38 49.84
C ASP A 152 1.19 -39.14 49.73
N GLU A 153 2.29 -39.23 48.99
CA GLU A 153 3.17 -38.09 48.73
C GLU A 153 2.48 -37.04 47.84
N VAL A 154 1.71 -37.49 46.85
CA VAL A 154 0.90 -36.62 46.00
C VAL A 154 -0.18 -35.91 46.83
N ALA A 155 -0.85 -36.62 47.75
CA ALA A 155 -1.84 -36.01 48.64
C ALA A 155 -1.19 -34.97 49.57
N ALA A 156 -0.03 -35.29 50.17
CA ALA A 156 0.69 -34.37 51.05
C ALA A 156 1.20 -33.13 50.32
N THR A 157 1.74 -33.28 49.11
CA THR A 157 2.20 -32.15 48.27
C THR A 157 1.02 -31.30 47.81
N THR A 158 -0.12 -31.92 47.47
CA THR A 158 -1.37 -31.23 47.10
C THR A 158 -1.90 -30.40 48.26
N GLN A 159 -1.94 -30.95 49.48
CA GLN A 159 -2.34 -30.20 50.67
C GLN A 159 -1.40 -29.02 50.93
N ARG A 160 -0.09 -29.24 50.90
CA ARG A 160 0.91 -28.17 51.09
C ARG A 160 0.77 -27.06 50.05
N THR A 161 0.57 -27.40 48.78
CA THR A 161 0.38 -26.40 47.71
C THR A 161 -0.97 -25.69 47.83
N LYS A 162 -2.05 -26.42 48.15
CA LYS A 162 -3.37 -25.83 48.42
C LYS A 162 -3.32 -24.81 49.55
N ASP A 163 -2.62 -25.11 50.64
CA ASP A 163 -2.46 -24.21 51.78
C ASP A 163 -1.59 -22.98 51.45
N ALA A 164 -0.59 -23.13 50.59
CA ALA A 164 0.21 -22.00 50.11
C ALA A 164 -0.60 -21.09 49.19
N LEU A 165 -1.37 -21.66 48.27
CA LEU A 165 -2.23 -20.92 47.35
C LEU A 165 -3.39 -20.24 48.08
N SER A 166 -4.01 -20.90 49.05
CA SER A 166 -5.08 -20.31 49.85
C SER A 166 -4.60 -19.08 50.61
N LYS A 167 -3.37 -19.08 51.14
CA LYS A 167 -2.75 -17.89 51.76
C LYS A 167 -2.60 -16.73 50.76
N LEU A 168 -2.09 -16.98 49.56
CA LEU A 168 -1.95 -15.95 48.52
C LEU A 168 -3.30 -15.38 48.08
N VAL A 169 -4.28 -16.26 47.85
CA VAL A 169 -5.65 -15.87 47.47
C VAL A 169 -6.32 -15.09 48.59
N SER A 170 -6.16 -15.51 49.85
CA SER A 170 -6.74 -14.79 50.99
C SER A 170 -6.23 -13.36 51.10
N GLY A 171 -4.93 -13.11 50.82
CA GLY A 171 -4.36 -11.77 50.75
C GLY A 171 -4.94 -10.92 49.62
N ALA A 172 -5.11 -11.51 48.43
CA ALA A 172 -5.72 -10.83 47.28
C ALA A 172 -7.20 -10.50 47.52
N VAL A 173 -7.97 -11.45 48.06
CA VAL A 173 -9.39 -11.27 48.40
C VAL A 173 -9.58 -10.23 49.50
N ALA A 174 -8.71 -10.19 50.51
CA ALA A 174 -8.73 -9.18 51.56
C ALA A 174 -8.54 -7.76 50.99
N ALA A 175 -7.66 -7.58 50.01
CA ALA A 175 -7.45 -6.29 49.35
C ALA A 175 -8.68 -5.84 48.51
N GLN A 176 -9.43 -6.79 47.94
CA GLN A 176 -10.65 -6.49 47.17
C GLN A 176 -11.87 -6.18 48.05
N LYS A 177 -11.90 -6.66 49.30
CA LYS A 177 -13.01 -6.46 50.26
C LYS A 177 -12.59 -5.57 51.44
N PRO A 178 -12.28 -4.28 51.21
CA PRO A 178 -11.76 -3.39 52.26
C PRO A 178 -12.74 -3.14 53.40
N LYS A 179 -14.05 -3.21 53.14
CA LYS A 179 -15.11 -2.98 54.15
C LYS A 179 -15.23 -4.08 55.22
N ASN A 180 -14.72 -5.28 54.94
CA ASN A 180 -14.78 -6.43 55.84
C ASN A 180 -13.44 -6.71 56.54
N VAL A 181 -12.46 -5.82 56.40
CA VAL A 181 -11.20 -5.95 57.13
C VAL A 181 -11.48 -5.60 58.59
N ASN A 182 -11.51 -6.61 59.46
CA ASN A 182 -11.65 -6.45 60.91
C ASN A 182 -10.45 -5.66 61.48
N THR A 183 -10.45 -4.34 61.33
CA THR A 183 -9.44 -3.43 61.90
C THR A 183 -9.49 -3.36 63.43
N GLY A 184 -10.49 -4.00 64.05
CA GLY A 184 -10.70 -4.03 65.50
C GLY A 184 -10.01 -5.17 66.26
N VAL A 185 -9.66 -6.29 65.60
CA VAL A 185 -9.02 -7.42 66.30
C VAL A 185 -7.51 -7.20 66.30
N ARG A 186 -7.00 -6.60 67.37
CA ARG A 186 -5.55 -6.46 67.61
C ARG A 186 -4.95 -7.86 67.70
N LYS A 187 -3.95 -8.15 66.87
CA LYS A 187 -3.15 -9.37 67.03
C LYS A 187 -2.37 -9.29 68.33
N ASP A 188 -2.23 -10.43 68.99
CA ASP A 188 -1.43 -10.54 70.21
C ASP A 188 0.03 -10.18 69.95
N PRO A 189 0.71 -9.55 70.93
CA PRO A 189 2.11 -9.17 70.80
C PRO A 189 3.00 -10.42 70.68
N THR A 190 3.90 -10.43 69.69
CA THR A 190 4.88 -11.52 69.52
C THR A 190 6.21 -11.15 70.17
N PHE A 191 6.81 -12.08 70.90
CA PHE A 191 8.13 -11.89 71.52
C PHE A 191 9.19 -12.65 70.72
N VAL A 192 10.18 -11.93 70.19
CA VAL A 192 11.28 -12.49 69.40
C VAL A 192 12.58 -12.31 70.16
N ARG A 193 13.33 -13.42 70.35
CA ARG A 193 14.69 -13.38 70.89
C ARG A 193 15.66 -13.10 69.74
N TYR A 194 16.40 -12.00 69.85
CA TYR A 194 17.36 -11.52 68.88
C TYR A 194 18.77 -11.53 69.46
N THR A 195 19.67 -12.25 68.80
CA THR A 195 21.10 -12.26 69.11
C THR A 195 21.82 -11.36 68.09
N PRO A 196 22.42 -10.22 68.50
CA PRO A 196 23.12 -9.33 67.58
C PRO A 196 24.40 -10.00 67.06
N ALA A 197 24.67 -9.85 65.76
CA ALA A 197 25.88 -10.38 65.11
C ALA A 197 27.15 -9.56 65.40
N ASN A 198 26.99 -8.26 65.70
CA ASN A 198 28.09 -7.36 66.04
C ASN A 198 28.21 -7.23 67.55
N GLN A 199 28.88 -8.20 68.19
CA GLN A 199 29.18 -8.17 69.64
C GLN A 199 30.62 -7.70 69.94
N MET A 200 31.36 -7.22 68.94
CA MET A 200 32.69 -6.68 69.15
C MET A 200 32.57 -5.26 69.74
N GLY A 201 32.87 -5.12 71.04
CA GLY A 201 32.99 -3.83 71.72
C GLY A 201 31.84 -3.42 72.66
N ASP A 202 30.73 -4.15 72.72
CA ASP A 202 29.65 -3.94 73.69
C ASP A 202 29.79 -4.96 74.84
N ASN A 203 30.36 -4.54 75.97
CA ASN A 203 30.61 -5.38 77.15
C ASN A 203 29.39 -5.53 78.09
N SER A 204 28.20 -5.09 77.67
CA SER A 204 26.99 -5.30 78.47
C SER A 204 26.59 -6.78 78.48
N LYS A 205 26.31 -7.34 79.67
CA LYS A 205 26.05 -8.79 79.89
C LYS A 205 24.81 -9.37 79.17
N LYS A 206 24.14 -8.61 78.30
CA LYS A 206 22.92 -9.04 77.59
C LYS A 206 23.28 -9.51 76.18
N LYS A 207 23.74 -10.77 76.10
CA LYS A 207 24.06 -11.47 74.84
C LYS A 207 22.85 -11.57 73.90
N ASP A 208 21.64 -11.59 74.44
CA ASP A 208 20.38 -11.64 73.70
C ASP A 208 19.44 -10.49 74.10
N ARG A 209 18.70 -9.98 73.11
CA ARG A 209 17.65 -8.96 73.28
C ARG A 209 16.29 -9.61 73.02
N ILE A 210 15.33 -9.45 73.92
CA ILE A 210 13.95 -9.91 73.68
C ILE A 210 13.14 -8.70 73.18
N MET A 211 12.67 -8.77 71.94
CA MET A 211 11.91 -7.72 71.29
C MET A 211 10.43 -8.08 71.30
N LYS A 212 9.59 -7.17 71.81
CA LYS A 212 8.14 -7.26 71.71
C LYS A 212 7.68 -6.57 70.42
N ILE A 213 7.22 -7.34 69.45
CA ILE A 213 6.70 -6.85 68.17
C ILE A 213 5.18 -6.73 68.29
N VAL A 214 4.67 -5.52 68.05
CA VAL A 214 3.24 -5.19 68.08
C VAL A 214 2.85 -4.55 66.75
N GLU A 215 1.81 -5.07 66.10
CA GLU A 215 1.27 -4.46 64.88
C GLU A 215 0.62 -3.11 65.22
N ARG A 216 1.07 -2.05 64.54
CA ARG A 216 0.50 -0.72 64.74
C ARG A 216 -0.92 -0.68 64.20
N GLN A 217 -1.88 -0.28 65.04
CA GLN A 217 -3.27 -0.09 64.61
C GLN A 217 -3.34 0.87 63.42
N GLN A 218 -4.00 0.44 62.33
CA GLN A 218 -4.18 1.23 61.12
C GLN A 218 -5.52 1.96 61.18
N ASP A 219 -5.53 3.21 60.72
CA ASP A 219 -6.75 4.01 60.61
C ASP A 219 -7.59 3.49 59.42
N PRO A 220 -8.85 3.07 59.66
CA PRO A 220 -9.72 2.57 58.60
C PRO A 220 -10.12 3.63 57.56
N LEU A 221 -10.01 4.93 57.87
CA LEU A 221 -10.35 6.04 56.97
C LEU A 221 -9.11 6.63 56.26
N ALA A 222 -7.91 6.17 56.60
CA ALA A 222 -6.70 6.67 55.98
C ALA A 222 -6.60 6.22 54.51
N PRO A 223 -6.39 7.15 53.55
CA PRO A 223 -6.20 6.77 52.15
C PRO A 223 -4.85 6.06 51.93
N PRO A 224 -4.67 5.35 50.79
CA PRO A 224 -3.41 4.74 50.42
C PRO A 224 -2.24 5.74 50.41
N LYS A 225 -1.17 5.45 51.16
CA LYS A 225 -0.05 6.38 51.37
C LYS A 225 0.89 6.55 50.17
N PHE A 226 0.96 5.54 49.28
CA PHE A 226 1.98 5.47 48.24
C PHE A 226 1.34 5.39 46.84
N LYS A 227 1.95 6.09 45.88
CA LYS A 227 1.55 6.05 44.47
C LYS A 227 2.21 4.87 43.75
N HIS A 228 1.53 4.31 42.76
CA HIS A 228 2.10 3.27 41.91
C HIS A 228 3.16 3.86 40.97
N LYS A 229 4.37 3.29 40.95
CA LYS A 229 5.44 3.64 40.01
C LYS A 229 5.68 2.48 39.04
N LYS A 230 5.63 2.75 37.74
CA LYS A 230 5.96 1.77 36.70
C LYS A 230 7.48 1.65 36.59
N ILE A 231 8.02 0.50 36.97
CA ILE A 231 9.44 0.17 36.88
C ILE A 231 9.63 -0.67 35.61
N PRO A 232 10.70 -0.47 34.81
CA PRO A 232 11.02 -1.39 33.72
C PRO A 232 11.17 -2.81 34.26
N ARG A 233 10.88 -3.81 33.43
CA ARG A 233 11.10 -5.20 33.82
C ARG A 233 12.59 -5.38 34.15
N GLY A 234 12.87 -6.01 35.28
CA GLY A 234 14.23 -6.39 35.64
C GLY A 234 14.82 -7.35 34.61
N PRO A 235 16.15 -7.57 34.65
CA PRO A 235 16.77 -8.57 33.79
C PRO A 235 16.09 -9.94 34.04
N PRO A 236 15.89 -10.75 32.98
CA PRO A 236 15.40 -12.10 33.17
C PRO A 236 16.41 -12.91 34.00
N SER A 237 15.98 -14.07 34.50
CA SER A 237 16.94 -15.04 35.02
C SER A 237 18.00 -15.34 33.94
N PRO A 238 19.27 -15.63 34.32
CA PRO A 238 20.33 -15.89 33.36
C PRO A 238 19.87 -16.91 32.30
N PRO A 239 20.24 -16.71 31.03
CA PRO A 239 19.75 -17.56 29.95
C PRO A 239 20.20 -19.00 30.18
N PRO A 240 19.29 -19.99 30.11
CA PRO A 240 19.69 -21.39 30.21
C PRO A 240 20.55 -21.77 28.99
N PRO A 241 21.51 -22.69 29.16
CA PRO A 241 22.27 -23.25 28.04
C PRO A 241 21.34 -23.91 27.02
N VAL A 242 21.61 -23.66 25.74
CA VAL A 242 20.78 -24.18 24.65
C VAL A 242 21.36 -25.51 24.16
N MET A 243 20.61 -26.59 24.39
CA MET A 243 21.03 -27.96 24.09
C MET A 243 20.56 -28.40 22.69
N HIS A 244 21.08 -27.74 21.65
CA HIS A 244 20.80 -28.15 20.27
C HIS A 244 21.69 -29.32 19.83
N SER A 245 21.19 -30.13 18.89
CA SER A 245 22.06 -30.97 18.10
C SER A 245 23.05 -30.11 17.30
N PRO A 246 24.20 -30.65 16.88
CA PRO A 246 25.10 -29.94 15.98
C PRO A 246 24.34 -29.34 14.78
N PRO A 247 24.66 -28.10 14.36
CA PRO A 247 23.94 -27.46 13.27
C PRO A 247 24.11 -28.28 11.99
N ARG A 248 22.99 -28.58 11.33
CA ARG A 248 23.02 -29.16 9.99
C ARG A 248 23.55 -28.10 9.04
N LYS A 249 24.53 -28.45 8.21
CA LYS A 249 25.04 -27.55 7.18
C LYS A 249 23.90 -27.29 6.19
N LEU A 250 23.49 -26.03 6.06
CA LEU A 250 22.52 -25.62 5.06
C LEU A 250 23.18 -25.69 3.68
N THR A 251 22.50 -26.30 2.70
CA THR A 251 22.97 -26.25 1.32
C THR A 251 22.59 -24.90 0.69
N ALA A 252 23.34 -24.44 -0.32
CA ALA A 252 22.99 -23.22 -1.04
C ALA A 252 21.61 -23.36 -1.72
N GLU A 253 21.29 -24.55 -2.22
CA GLU A 253 20.00 -24.90 -2.82
C GLU A 253 18.85 -24.75 -1.81
N ASP A 254 19.00 -25.25 -0.59
CA ASP A 254 18.00 -25.06 0.47
C ASP A 254 17.81 -23.58 0.78
N GLN A 255 18.90 -22.81 0.87
CA GLN A 255 18.81 -21.38 1.15
C GLN A 255 18.07 -20.61 0.04
N GLU A 256 18.28 -20.98 -1.23
CA GLU A 256 17.60 -20.39 -2.37
C GLU A 256 16.11 -20.78 -2.42
N ALA A 257 15.80 -22.06 -2.18
CA ALA A 257 14.42 -22.54 -2.12
C ALA A 257 13.58 -21.82 -1.05
N TRP A 258 14.21 -21.45 0.07
CA TRP A 258 13.58 -20.72 1.16
C TRP A 258 13.74 -19.19 1.07
N LYS A 259 14.27 -18.67 -0.04
CA LYS A 259 14.37 -17.23 -0.27
C LYS A 259 13.00 -16.65 -0.63
N ILE A 260 12.33 -16.07 0.35
CA ILE A 260 11.03 -15.42 0.17
C ILE A 260 11.21 -14.13 -0.65
N PRO A 261 10.56 -13.99 -1.83
CA PRO A 261 10.60 -12.74 -2.60
C PRO A 261 9.99 -11.56 -1.83
N PRO A 262 10.48 -10.32 -2.02
CA PRO A 262 9.93 -9.17 -1.33
C PRO A 262 8.46 -8.96 -1.72
N PRO A 263 7.56 -8.74 -0.75
CA PRO A 263 6.15 -8.56 -1.04
C PRO A 263 5.92 -7.17 -1.67
N VAL A 264 5.68 -7.15 -2.97
CA VAL A 264 5.23 -5.93 -3.68
C VAL A 264 3.71 -5.93 -3.66
N SER A 265 3.13 -5.03 -2.86
CA SER A 265 1.68 -4.88 -2.76
C SER A 265 1.15 -3.89 -3.80
N ASN A 266 0.04 -4.24 -4.46
CA ASN A 266 -0.71 -3.32 -5.32
C ASN A 266 -1.54 -2.28 -4.54
N TRP A 267 -1.62 -2.41 -3.20
CA TRP A 267 -2.45 -1.56 -2.34
C TRP A 267 -1.65 -0.67 -1.40
N LYS A 268 -0.60 -1.20 -0.79
CA LYS A 268 0.15 -0.53 0.28
C LYS A 268 1.60 -0.36 -0.10
N ASN A 269 2.06 0.90 -0.11
CA ASN A 269 3.46 1.25 -0.22
C ASN A 269 3.83 2.24 0.91
N PRO A 270 4.01 1.76 2.15
CA PRO A 270 4.15 2.62 3.32
C PRO A 270 5.42 3.49 3.28
N LYS A 271 6.46 3.02 2.58
CA LYS A 271 7.72 3.74 2.41
C LYS A 271 7.80 4.52 1.09
N GLY A 272 6.76 4.49 0.26
CA GLY A 272 6.70 5.25 -0.99
C GLY A 272 7.72 4.85 -2.05
N TYR A 273 8.22 3.59 -2.05
CA TYR A 273 9.22 3.16 -3.03
C TYR A 273 8.73 3.24 -4.47
N THR A 274 9.57 3.74 -5.37
CA THR A 274 9.34 3.77 -6.83
C THR A 274 9.60 2.38 -7.42
N VAL A 275 8.61 1.50 -7.29
CA VAL A 275 8.69 0.13 -7.84
C VAL A 275 8.35 0.14 -9.34
N PRO A 276 9.19 -0.43 -10.24
CA PRO A 276 8.90 -0.53 -11.66
C PRO A 276 7.65 -1.39 -11.92
N LEU A 277 6.96 -1.13 -13.05
CA LEU A 277 5.69 -1.77 -13.38
C LEU A 277 5.78 -3.30 -13.43
N ASP A 278 6.86 -3.84 -14.01
CA ASP A 278 7.10 -5.29 -14.07
C ASP A 278 7.07 -5.94 -12.68
N LYS A 279 7.72 -5.33 -11.68
CA LYS A 279 7.73 -5.88 -10.31
C LYS A 279 6.42 -5.67 -9.55
N ARG A 280 5.59 -4.69 -9.94
CA ARG A 280 4.23 -4.52 -9.40
C ARG A 280 3.28 -5.58 -9.96
N LEU A 281 3.42 -5.90 -11.25
CA LEU A 281 2.59 -6.87 -11.95
C LEU A 281 3.10 -8.31 -11.79
N ALA A 282 4.35 -8.53 -11.38
CA ALA A 282 4.96 -9.86 -11.27
C ALA A 282 4.24 -10.81 -10.30
N ALA A 283 3.62 -10.27 -9.24
CA ALA A 283 2.83 -11.07 -8.30
C ALA A 283 1.39 -11.33 -8.79
N ASP A 284 1.02 -10.73 -9.91
CA ASP A 284 -0.32 -10.79 -10.46
C ASP A 284 -0.44 -12.01 -11.39
N GLY A 285 -1.00 -13.09 -10.86
CA GLY A 285 -1.19 -14.36 -11.58
C GLY A 285 -2.11 -14.27 -12.81
N ARG A 286 -2.56 -13.07 -13.20
CA ARG A 286 -3.33 -12.80 -14.42
C ARG A 286 -2.62 -13.29 -15.69
N GLY A 287 -1.29 -13.21 -15.74
CA GLY A 287 -0.50 -13.72 -16.88
C GLY A 287 -0.39 -15.26 -16.93
N LEU A 288 -0.78 -15.95 -15.85
CA LEU A 288 -0.79 -17.42 -15.77
C LEU A 288 -2.20 -17.99 -16.06
N GLN A 289 -3.22 -17.14 -16.19
CA GLN A 289 -4.58 -17.55 -16.53
C GLN A 289 -4.78 -17.53 -18.04
N ASP A 290 -4.79 -18.70 -18.65
CA ASP A 290 -5.21 -18.85 -20.04
C ASP A 290 -6.75 -18.83 -20.11
N VAL A 291 -7.31 -17.76 -20.69
CA VAL A 291 -8.76 -17.64 -20.87
C VAL A 291 -9.18 -18.49 -22.07
N THR A 292 -9.62 -19.72 -21.80
CA THR A 292 -10.19 -20.62 -22.81
C THR A 292 -11.70 -20.39 -22.95
N ILE A 293 -12.19 -20.17 -24.17
CA ILE A 293 -13.62 -20.03 -24.48
C ILE A 293 -14.16 -21.37 -24.99
N ASN A 294 -15.39 -21.72 -24.60
CA ASN A 294 -16.05 -22.96 -25.00
C ASN A 294 -16.66 -22.86 -26.41
N ASP A 295 -16.44 -23.85 -27.28
CA ASP A 295 -16.96 -23.91 -28.65
C ASP A 295 -18.50 -23.90 -28.73
N LYS A 296 -19.19 -24.26 -27.65
CA LYS A 296 -20.65 -24.17 -27.55
C LYS A 296 -21.16 -22.74 -27.77
N PHE A 297 -20.36 -21.71 -27.47
CA PHE A 297 -20.73 -20.33 -27.76
C PHE A 297 -20.83 -20.06 -29.27
N ALA A 298 -19.95 -20.67 -30.08
CA ALA A 298 -20.03 -20.58 -31.53
C ALA A 298 -21.26 -21.33 -32.06
N GLN A 299 -21.48 -22.57 -31.59
CA GLN A 299 -22.67 -23.36 -31.96
C GLN A 299 -23.98 -22.66 -31.59
N PHE A 300 -24.03 -22.01 -30.43
CA PHE A 300 -25.19 -21.24 -29.98
C PHE A 300 -25.41 -19.99 -30.84
N ALA A 301 -24.34 -19.26 -31.19
CA ALA A 301 -24.44 -18.09 -32.06
C ALA A 301 -24.94 -18.49 -33.47
N GLU A 302 -24.45 -19.60 -34.02
CA GLU A 302 -24.93 -20.13 -35.31
C GLU A 302 -26.39 -20.60 -35.25
N ALA A 303 -26.78 -21.26 -34.17
CA ALA A 303 -28.18 -21.66 -33.94
C ALA A 303 -29.12 -20.44 -33.87
N LEU A 304 -28.70 -19.35 -33.22
CA LEU A 304 -29.48 -18.11 -33.19
C LEU A 304 -29.54 -17.44 -34.57
N PHE A 305 -28.45 -17.43 -35.33
CA PHE A 305 -28.43 -16.82 -36.65
C PHE A 305 -29.31 -17.58 -37.66
N THR A 306 -29.33 -18.91 -37.57
CA THR A 306 -30.22 -19.76 -38.37
C THR A 306 -31.69 -19.58 -37.97
N ALA A 307 -31.98 -19.48 -36.67
CA ALA A 307 -33.32 -19.19 -36.17
C ALA A 307 -33.84 -17.81 -36.63
N ASP A 308 -33.02 -16.75 -36.58
CA ASP A 308 -33.40 -15.42 -37.06
C ASP A 308 -33.71 -15.43 -38.57
N ARG A 309 -32.88 -16.13 -39.36
CA ARG A 309 -33.13 -16.28 -40.79
C ARG A 309 -34.46 -16.97 -41.07
N HIS A 310 -34.75 -18.07 -40.37
CA HIS A 310 -36.01 -18.79 -40.51
C HIS A 310 -37.22 -17.91 -40.13
N ALA A 311 -37.12 -17.19 -39.01
CA ALA A 311 -38.18 -16.28 -38.56
C ALA A 311 -38.47 -15.16 -39.58
N ARG A 312 -37.44 -14.57 -40.18
CA ARG A 312 -37.59 -13.55 -41.24
C ARG A 312 -38.23 -14.12 -42.50
N GLU A 313 -37.84 -15.32 -42.90
CA GLU A 313 -38.42 -16.00 -44.06
C GLU A 313 -39.90 -16.32 -43.83
N GLU A 314 -40.28 -16.81 -42.64
CA GLU A 314 -41.69 -17.01 -42.27
C GLU A 314 -42.50 -15.71 -42.30
N VAL A 315 -41.98 -14.62 -41.71
CA VAL A 315 -42.66 -13.32 -41.70
C VAL A 315 -42.86 -12.81 -43.13
N LYS A 316 -41.85 -12.95 -43.99
CA LYS A 316 -41.95 -12.56 -45.40
C LYS A 316 -43.00 -13.38 -46.15
N GLN A 317 -43.07 -14.69 -45.91
CA GLN A 317 -44.09 -15.55 -46.51
C GLN A 317 -45.50 -15.20 -46.03
N ARG A 318 -45.67 -14.92 -44.72
CA ARG A 318 -46.96 -14.48 -44.16
C ARG A 318 -47.39 -13.13 -44.75
N ALA A 319 -46.46 -12.18 -44.89
CA ALA A 319 -46.74 -10.88 -45.51
C ALA A 319 -47.16 -11.02 -46.98
N LEU A 320 -46.48 -11.87 -47.76
CA LEU A 320 -46.87 -12.16 -49.15
C LEU A 320 -48.24 -12.85 -49.25
N MET A 321 -48.56 -13.77 -48.33
CA MET A 321 -49.87 -14.42 -48.28
C MET A 321 -50.98 -13.42 -47.94
N GLN A 322 -50.76 -12.56 -46.95
CA GLN A 322 -51.70 -11.49 -46.58
C GLN A 322 -51.91 -10.52 -47.74
N GLN A 323 -50.85 -10.13 -48.45
CA GLN A 323 -50.95 -9.29 -49.63
C GLN A 323 -51.82 -9.94 -50.72
N ARG A 324 -51.61 -11.23 -51.02
CA ARG A 324 -52.44 -11.97 -52.00
C ARG A 324 -53.90 -12.08 -51.57
N LEU A 325 -54.17 -12.27 -50.27
CA LEU A 325 -55.55 -12.27 -49.77
C LEU A 325 -56.20 -10.89 -49.90
N ALA A 326 -55.47 -9.82 -49.58
CA ALA A 326 -55.94 -8.44 -49.74
C ALA A 326 -56.20 -8.10 -51.22
N GLU A 327 -55.35 -8.56 -52.15
CA GLU A 327 -55.57 -8.42 -53.59
C GLU A 327 -56.83 -9.16 -54.05
N LYS A 328 -57.03 -10.41 -53.61
CA LYS A 328 -58.25 -11.17 -53.91
C LYS A 328 -59.51 -10.49 -53.36
N GLU A 329 -59.46 -9.99 -52.13
CA GLU A 329 -60.57 -9.25 -51.51
C GLU A 329 -60.86 -7.95 -52.28
N LYS A 330 -59.83 -7.23 -52.72
CA LYS A 330 -59.97 -6.05 -53.56
C LYS A 330 -60.64 -6.37 -54.90
N VAL A 331 -60.22 -7.46 -55.56
CA VAL A 331 -60.83 -7.92 -56.82
C VAL A 331 -62.29 -8.30 -56.62
N LEU A 332 -62.64 -8.99 -55.53
CA LEU A 332 -64.04 -9.32 -55.20
C LEU A 332 -64.87 -8.05 -54.98
N LYS A 333 -64.34 -7.05 -54.26
CA LYS A 333 -65.00 -5.75 -54.07
C LYS A 333 -65.19 -5.02 -55.41
N GLU A 334 -64.20 -5.06 -56.30
CA GLU A 334 -64.30 -4.47 -57.63
C GLU A 334 -65.35 -5.17 -58.49
N GLN A 335 -65.40 -6.50 -58.48
CA GLN A 335 -66.45 -7.27 -59.17
C GLN A 335 -67.84 -6.99 -58.59
N HIS A 336 -67.96 -6.85 -57.27
CA HIS A 336 -69.21 -6.47 -56.61
C HIS A 336 -69.68 -5.08 -57.05
N LEU A 337 -68.79 -4.08 -57.04
CA LEU A 337 -69.08 -2.73 -57.55
C LEU A 337 -69.44 -2.74 -59.03
N ARG A 338 -68.78 -3.57 -59.85
CA ARG A 338 -69.08 -3.74 -61.28
C ARG A 338 -70.48 -4.30 -61.50
N SER A 339 -70.89 -5.30 -60.71
CA SER A 339 -72.25 -5.87 -60.79
C SER A 339 -73.33 -4.86 -60.39
N LEU A 340 -73.07 -4.06 -59.35
CA LEU A 340 -73.97 -2.99 -58.90
C LEU A 340 -74.09 -1.89 -59.96
N ALA A 341 -72.97 -1.49 -60.58
CA ALA A 341 -72.96 -0.54 -61.68
C ALA A 341 -73.68 -1.07 -62.94
N GLN A 342 -73.59 -2.37 -63.22
CA GLN A 342 -74.32 -3.00 -64.32
C GLN A 342 -75.83 -3.01 -64.04
N LYS A 343 -76.23 -3.39 -62.82
CA LYS A 343 -77.64 -3.34 -62.38
C LYS A 343 -78.21 -1.92 -62.43
N ALA A 344 -77.43 -0.92 -62.01
CA ALA A 344 -77.81 0.49 -62.12
C ALA A 344 -77.90 0.99 -63.58
N ARG A 345 -77.13 0.42 -64.50
CA ARG A 345 -77.23 0.71 -65.94
C ARG A 345 -78.44 0.02 -66.57
N GLU A 346 -78.78 -1.19 -66.17
CA GLU A 346 -79.98 -1.92 -66.63
C GLU A 346 -81.26 -1.18 -66.19
N GLU A 347 -81.33 -0.76 -64.93
CA GLU A 347 -82.44 0.06 -64.41
C GLU A 347 -82.55 1.41 -65.13
N ARG A 348 -81.41 2.01 -65.51
CA ARG A 348 -81.37 3.24 -66.31
C ARG A 348 -81.71 2.99 -67.78
N ALA A 349 -81.42 1.81 -68.33
CA ALA A 349 -81.78 1.41 -69.70
C ALA A 349 -83.29 1.11 -69.81
N GLU A 350 -83.90 0.54 -68.77
CA GLU A 350 -85.36 0.42 -68.65
C GLU A 350 -86.03 1.79 -68.60
N ALA A 351 -85.42 2.77 -67.93
CA ALA A 351 -85.87 4.17 -67.94
C ALA A 351 -85.65 4.90 -69.28
N ASN A 352 -84.85 4.35 -70.21
CA ASN A 352 -84.45 5.00 -71.47
C ASN A 352 -85.18 4.49 -72.72
N ILE A 353 -86.14 3.56 -72.58
CA ILE A 353 -87.03 3.10 -73.68
C ILE A 353 -88.04 4.19 -74.13
N GLY A 354 -88.17 5.30 -73.38
CA GLY A 354 -89.12 6.38 -73.65
C GLY A 354 -88.64 7.57 -74.50
N ARG A 355 -87.37 7.67 -74.93
CA ARG A 355 -86.88 8.84 -75.70
C ARG A 355 -86.06 8.42 -76.91
N ASN A 356 -86.81 8.18 -77.97
CA ASN A 356 -86.37 7.86 -79.31
C ASN A 356 -85.79 9.10 -80.04
N ASN A 357 -84.90 8.84 -81.00
CA ASN A 357 -84.65 9.62 -82.23
C ASN A 357 -83.85 10.94 -82.16
N ASN A 358 -82.58 10.91 -82.58
CA ASN A 358 -82.17 11.39 -83.92
C ASN A 358 -80.64 11.35 -84.16
N LYS A 359 -80.25 10.82 -85.34
CA LYS A 359 -79.15 11.22 -86.26
C LYS A 359 -77.72 11.46 -85.71
N LYS A 360 -76.62 11.11 -86.37
CA LYS A 360 -76.28 10.39 -87.62
C LYS A 360 -74.73 10.38 -87.67
N THR A 361 -74.09 9.26 -88.02
CA THR A 361 -72.81 9.11 -88.80
C THR A 361 -71.54 9.85 -88.32
N ARG A 362 -70.30 9.34 -88.39
CA ARG A 362 -69.64 8.42 -89.33
C ARG A 362 -68.23 8.08 -88.78
N SER A 363 -67.72 6.93 -89.20
CA SER A 363 -66.32 6.43 -89.19
C SER A 363 -65.28 7.47 -89.66
N GLN A 364 -63.95 7.41 -89.40
CA GLN A 364 -62.96 6.37 -89.73
C GLN A 364 -61.55 7.02 -89.53
N THR A 365 -60.55 6.27 -89.03
CA THR A 365 -59.06 6.34 -89.28
C THR A 365 -58.28 7.67 -89.14
N GLY A 366 -57.14 7.70 -88.45
CA GLY A 366 -55.80 7.36 -88.99
C GLY A 366 -55.22 8.61 -89.69
N GLY A 367 -54.23 9.32 -89.16
CA GLY A 367 -52.81 8.95 -89.17
C GLY A 367 -52.02 10.09 -89.85
N TYR A 368 -51.11 10.70 -89.09
CA TYR A 368 -49.86 11.37 -89.47
C TYR A 368 -49.78 12.38 -90.65
N ASP A 369 -49.35 13.59 -90.27
CA ASP A 369 -48.16 14.31 -90.78
C ASP A 369 -48.33 15.58 -91.65
N ASP A 370 -47.46 16.52 -91.28
CA ASP A 370 -46.77 17.58 -92.02
C ASP A 370 -47.44 18.88 -92.51
N SER A 371 -46.85 19.95 -91.97
CA SER A 371 -46.39 21.24 -92.52
C SER A 371 -47.31 22.32 -93.13
N ASP A 372 -47.08 23.51 -92.56
CA ASP A 372 -46.76 24.81 -93.19
C ASP A 372 -47.86 25.73 -93.77
N SER A 373 -47.81 26.97 -93.27
CA SER A 373 -48.13 28.25 -93.93
C SER A 373 -49.60 28.51 -94.35
N SER A 374 -50.21 29.70 -94.25
CA SER A 374 -49.87 31.05 -93.80
C SER A 374 -51.10 31.93 -94.13
N ARG A 375 -51.56 32.79 -93.19
CA ARG A 375 -52.30 34.09 -93.36
C ARG A 375 -53.64 34.07 -94.11
N SER A 376 -54.69 34.86 -93.88
CA SER A 376 -55.22 35.96 -93.03
C SER A 376 -56.75 35.85 -93.30
N ASP A 377 -57.73 36.15 -92.45
CA ASP A 377 -58.16 37.49 -92.02
C ASP A 377 -59.54 37.32 -91.34
N ASP A 378 -59.74 38.11 -90.28
CA ASP A 378 -61.00 38.71 -89.78
C ASP A 378 -62.07 37.97 -88.91
N GLU A 379 -62.35 38.70 -87.81
CA GLU A 379 -63.56 38.85 -86.97
C GLU A 379 -63.88 37.91 -85.78
N TYR A 380 -63.48 38.40 -84.59
CA TYR A 380 -64.12 38.40 -83.25
C TYR A 380 -64.60 37.08 -82.58
N ASP A 381 -63.85 36.63 -81.56
CA ASP A 381 -64.39 36.26 -80.23
C ASP A 381 -63.29 36.28 -79.15
N ASP A 382 -63.49 37.01 -78.06
CA ASP A 382 -62.50 37.51 -77.09
C ASP A 382 -62.41 36.66 -75.79
N ASP A 383 -62.20 35.34 -75.89
CA ASP A 383 -62.01 34.50 -74.68
C ASP A 383 -61.00 33.33 -74.81
N ASP A 384 -60.62 32.91 -76.03
CA ASP A 384 -59.78 31.71 -76.25
C ASP A 384 -58.25 32.00 -76.24
N ASP A 385 -57.83 33.26 -76.45
CA ASP A 385 -56.40 33.63 -76.51
C ASP A 385 -55.71 33.59 -75.13
N SER A 386 -56.49 33.69 -74.04
CA SER A 386 -55.97 33.62 -72.67
C SER A 386 -55.55 32.20 -72.27
N GLU A 387 -56.25 31.16 -72.76
CA GLU A 387 -55.97 29.76 -72.46
C GLU A 387 -54.79 29.23 -73.28
N ILE A 388 -54.67 29.64 -74.54
CA ILE A 388 -53.55 29.28 -75.41
C ILE A 388 -52.25 29.90 -74.87
N ARG A 389 -52.26 31.19 -74.50
CA ARG A 389 -51.12 31.83 -73.82
C ARG A 389 -50.78 31.18 -72.48
N LYS A 390 -51.76 30.79 -71.66
CA LYS A 390 -51.51 30.05 -70.40
C LYS A 390 -50.86 28.69 -70.67
N ARG A 391 -51.31 27.98 -71.71
CA ARG A 391 -50.78 26.65 -72.08
C ARG A 391 -49.38 26.73 -72.68
N GLU A 392 -49.10 27.75 -73.48
CA GLU A 392 -47.79 27.99 -74.06
C GLU A 392 -46.79 28.50 -73.00
N LYS A 393 -47.24 29.37 -72.10
CA LYS A 393 -46.46 29.80 -70.93
C LYS A 393 -46.16 28.64 -69.98
N ALA A 394 -47.11 27.72 -69.78
CA ALA A 394 -46.91 26.50 -69.01
C ALA A 394 -45.92 25.53 -69.67
N ARG A 395 -45.94 25.39 -71.00
CA ARG A 395 -44.93 24.57 -71.72
C ARG A 395 -43.55 25.22 -71.68
N ALA A 396 -43.47 26.54 -71.82
CA ALA A 396 -42.21 27.28 -71.75
C ALA A 396 -41.62 27.29 -70.33
N GLU A 397 -42.47 27.40 -69.31
CA GLU A 397 -42.11 27.31 -67.90
C GLU A 397 -41.64 25.90 -67.55
N LYS A 398 -42.34 24.85 -68.01
CA LYS A 398 -41.93 23.47 -67.80
C LYS A 398 -40.59 23.14 -68.46
N ARG A 399 -40.33 23.67 -69.67
CA ARG A 399 -39.04 23.52 -70.36
C ARG A 399 -37.91 24.26 -69.62
N ARG A 400 -38.18 25.46 -69.11
CA ARG A 400 -37.22 26.25 -68.31
C ARG A 400 -36.96 25.62 -66.93
N GLU A 401 -37.97 25.00 -66.32
CA GLU A 401 -37.83 24.22 -65.09
C GLU A 401 -37.05 22.93 -65.31
N GLU A 402 -37.30 22.20 -66.40
CA GLU A 402 -36.54 21.00 -66.75
C GLU A 402 -35.07 21.34 -67.06
N GLU A 403 -34.81 22.45 -67.74
CA GLU A 403 -33.45 22.94 -67.99
C GLU A 403 -32.76 23.40 -66.69
N ARG A 404 -33.48 24.09 -65.79
CA ARG A 404 -32.97 24.49 -64.47
C ARG A 404 -32.74 23.27 -63.57
N LYS A 405 -33.59 22.24 -63.65
CA LYS A 405 -33.49 20.97 -62.94
C LYS A 405 -32.33 20.13 -63.47
N LEU A 406 -32.08 20.12 -64.78
CA LEU A 406 -30.90 19.52 -65.40
C LEU A 406 -29.63 20.26 -64.98
N ARG A 407 -29.64 21.59 -64.90
CA ARG A 407 -28.50 22.36 -64.35
C ARG A 407 -28.29 22.09 -62.86
N GLN A 408 -29.35 22.04 -62.06
CA GLN A 408 -29.26 21.74 -60.62
C GLN A 408 -28.86 20.30 -60.34
N SER A 409 -29.31 19.33 -61.14
CA SER A 409 -28.95 17.91 -61.01
C SER A 409 -27.51 17.66 -61.40
N ARG A 410 -26.94 18.49 -62.29
CA ARG A 410 -25.52 18.45 -62.71
C ARG A 410 -24.57 19.19 -61.76
N MET A 411 -25.10 19.95 -60.79
CA MET A 411 -24.32 20.57 -59.72
C MET A 411 -24.07 19.55 -58.60
N GLY A 412 -22.82 19.47 -58.11
CA GLY A 412 -22.45 18.61 -56.98
C GLY A 412 -23.23 18.95 -55.70
N ALA A 413 -23.34 17.97 -54.79
CA ALA A 413 -24.18 18.04 -53.58
C ALA A 413 -23.87 19.29 -52.73
N GLU A 414 -22.60 19.66 -52.62
CA GLU A 414 -22.12 20.81 -51.86
C GLU A 414 -22.63 22.16 -52.41
N ARG A 415 -22.60 22.34 -53.74
CA ARG A 415 -23.04 23.58 -54.40
C ARG A 415 -24.57 23.73 -54.38
N ARG A 416 -25.30 22.61 -54.31
CA ARG A 416 -26.76 22.56 -54.19
C ARG A 416 -27.21 22.99 -52.78
N VAL A 417 -26.48 22.58 -51.75
CA VAL A 417 -26.69 23.02 -50.36
C VAL A 417 -26.37 24.51 -50.20
N GLN A 418 -25.30 25.01 -50.83
CA GLN A 418 -24.93 26.43 -50.77
C GLN A 418 -26.00 27.37 -51.38
N VAL A 419 -26.65 26.97 -52.48
CA VAL A 419 -27.76 27.74 -53.09
C VAL A 419 -29.02 27.72 -52.23
N MET A 420 -29.35 26.57 -51.63
CA MET A 420 -30.50 26.44 -50.72
C MET A 420 -30.28 27.23 -49.41
N ALA A 421 -29.03 27.30 -48.93
CA ALA A 421 -28.64 28.15 -47.79
C ALA A 421 -28.75 29.65 -48.13
N ARG A 422 -28.40 30.04 -49.37
CA ARG A 422 -28.51 31.43 -49.84
C ARG A 422 -29.96 31.89 -50.01
N GLU A 423 -30.89 30.99 -50.33
CA GLU A 423 -32.34 31.29 -50.38
C GLU A 423 -33.00 31.33 -48.98
N ARG A 424 -32.47 30.57 -48.01
CA ARG A 424 -32.91 30.66 -46.61
C ARG A 424 -32.51 31.98 -45.94
N ASN A 425 -31.41 32.59 -46.36
CA ASN A 425 -30.90 33.85 -45.81
C ASN A 425 -31.33 35.11 -46.59
N ARG A 426 -32.37 35.05 -47.43
CA ARG A 426 -32.94 36.26 -48.04
C ARG A 426 -33.90 36.95 -47.07
N ASP A 427 -33.60 38.20 -46.75
CA ASP A 427 -34.40 39.04 -45.89
C ASP A 427 -35.82 39.19 -46.43
N ILE A 428 -36.77 39.32 -45.51
CA ILE A 428 -38.21 39.33 -45.80
C ILE A 428 -38.58 40.47 -46.76
N SER A 429 -37.81 41.56 -46.80
CA SER A 429 -37.95 42.67 -47.74
C SER A 429 -37.58 42.31 -49.18
N GLU A 430 -36.54 41.51 -49.43
CA GLU A 430 -36.18 41.04 -50.77
C GLU A 430 -37.20 40.02 -51.31
N LYS A 431 -37.79 39.20 -50.44
CA LYS A 431 -38.86 38.26 -50.82
C LYS A 431 -40.15 38.96 -51.23
N VAL A 432 -40.42 40.14 -50.66
CA VAL A 432 -41.55 41.00 -51.04
C VAL A 432 -41.25 41.73 -52.36
N ALA A 433 -40.02 42.23 -52.56
CA ALA A 433 -39.62 42.90 -53.80
C ALA A 433 -39.56 41.95 -55.02
N LEU A 434 -39.30 40.66 -54.81
CA LEU A 434 -39.28 39.62 -55.86
C LEU A 434 -40.66 38.99 -56.15
N GLY A 435 -41.75 39.44 -55.52
CA GLY A 435 -43.12 39.01 -55.83
C GLY A 435 -43.43 37.53 -55.54
N LEU A 436 -42.56 36.83 -54.78
CA LEU A 436 -42.67 35.41 -54.46
C LEU A 436 -43.65 35.12 -53.29
N ALA A 437 -44.05 36.13 -52.52
CA ALA A 437 -45.02 36.02 -51.44
C ALA A 437 -46.30 36.77 -51.80
N LYS A 438 -47.29 36.06 -52.37
CA LYS A 438 -48.68 36.57 -52.41
C LYS A 438 -49.29 36.35 -51.02
N PRO A 439 -49.68 37.41 -50.28
CA PRO A 439 -50.28 37.26 -48.96
C PRO A 439 -51.71 36.75 -49.07
N THR A 440 -52.00 35.58 -48.50
CA THR A 440 -53.38 35.14 -48.22
C THR A 440 -53.86 35.90 -46.99
N GLN A 441 -54.84 36.80 -47.15
CA GLN A 441 -55.41 37.56 -46.03
C GLN A 441 -56.10 36.59 -45.06
N SER A 442 -55.48 36.36 -43.91
CA SER A 442 -56.08 35.69 -42.75
C SER A 442 -56.22 36.75 -41.66
N SER A 443 -57.46 37.03 -41.27
CA SER A 443 -57.90 38.17 -40.48
C SER A 443 -57.73 37.98 -38.97
N GLU A 444 -56.67 37.31 -38.52
CA GLU A 444 -56.38 37.12 -37.10
C GLU A 444 -54.89 37.37 -36.86
N SER A 445 -54.60 38.60 -36.45
CA SER A 445 -53.25 39.09 -36.23
C SER A 445 -52.74 38.72 -34.83
N MET A 446 -51.52 38.19 -34.80
CA MET A 446 -50.55 38.23 -33.67
C MET A 446 -50.63 37.09 -32.63
N PHE A 447 -50.25 35.88 -33.02
CA PHE A 447 -49.66 34.92 -32.08
C PHE A 447 -48.26 34.50 -32.55
N ASP A 448 -47.25 34.67 -31.70
CA ASP A 448 -45.87 34.25 -31.96
C ASP A 448 -45.78 32.72 -31.95
N SER A 449 -45.47 32.14 -33.10
CA SER A 449 -45.36 30.68 -33.27
C SER A 449 -44.30 30.04 -32.39
N ARG A 450 -43.34 30.82 -31.86
CA ARG A 450 -42.34 30.33 -30.91
C ARG A 450 -42.91 30.08 -29.51
N LEU A 451 -44.02 30.73 -29.17
CA LEU A 451 -44.67 30.59 -27.87
C LEU A 451 -45.67 29.44 -27.83
N PHE A 452 -46.20 29.00 -28.97
CA PHE A 452 -47.28 28.00 -29.06
C PHE A 452 -46.85 26.55 -28.73
N ASN A 453 -45.55 26.28 -28.62
CA ASN A 453 -45.00 24.95 -28.31
C ASN A 453 -44.03 24.96 -27.11
N ARG A 454 -44.05 26.02 -26.29
CA ARG A 454 -43.11 26.19 -25.17
C ARG A 454 -43.63 25.68 -23.84
N THR A 455 -44.94 25.54 -23.68
CA THR A 455 -45.55 25.05 -22.44
C THR A 455 -45.83 23.57 -22.58
N SER A 456 -45.07 22.74 -21.85
CA SER A 456 -45.50 21.38 -21.53
C SER A 456 -46.87 21.49 -20.87
N GLY A 457 -47.87 20.84 -21.46
CA GLY A 457 -49.27 20.96 -21.06
C GLY A 457 -49.50 20.55 -19.61
N PHE A 458 -50.71 20.88 -19.13
CA PHE A 458 -51.36 20.59 -17.85
C PHE A 458 -51.20 19.14 -17.27
N ASP A 459 -50.44 18.27 -17.94
CA ASP A 459 -50.19 16.86 -17.64
C ASP A 459 -48.90 16.63 -16.81
N SER A 460 -48.04 17.64 -16.63
CA SER A 460 -46.94 17.56 -15.65
C SER A 460 -47.45 17.92 -14.26
N GLY A 461 -48.04 16.94 -13.57
CA GLY A 461 -48.53 17.08 -12.20
C GLY A 461 -47.48 17.73 -11.28
N PHE A 462 -47.96 18.60 -10.39
CA PHE A 462 -47.17 19.27 -9.37
C PHE A 462 -46.45 18.21 -8.51
N ASN A 463 -45.12 18.09 -8.63
CA ASN A 463 -44.34 17.22 -7.75
C ASN A 463 -44.13 17.98 -6.43
N GLU A 464 -44.85 17.62 -5.37
CA GLU A 464 -44.72 18.24 -4.03
C GLU A 464 -43.28 18.19 -3.47
N ASP A 465 -42.46 17.26 -3.97
CA ASP A 465 -41.06 17.09 -3.55
C ASP A 465 -40.04 17.98 -4.30
N GLN A 466 -40.44 18.66 -5.39
CA GLN A 466 -39.60 19.62 -6.11
C GLN A 466 -40.23 21.01 -6.13
N ALA A 467 -39.78 21.89 -5.23
CA ALA A 467 -40.20 23.29 -5.16
C ALA A 467 -39.72 24.18 -6.32
N TYR A 468 -38.91 23.67 -7.25
CA TYR A 468 -38.33 24.43 -8.35
C TYR A 468 -38.48 23.72 -9.70
N ASP A 469 -38.96 24.47 -10.70
CA ASP A 469 -39.19 23.99 -12.08
C ASP A 469 -37.90 23.67 -12.86
N LYS A 470 -36.73 24.09 -12.35
CA LYS A 470 -35.41 23.88 -12.97
C LYS A 470 -34.44 23.28 -11.96
N PRO A 471 -33.67 22.23 -12.33
CA PRO A 471 -32.62 21.71 -11.46
C PRO A 471 -31.54 22.78 -11.27
N LEU A 472 -31.02 22.89 -10.04
CA LEU A 472 -30.02 23.88 -9.64
C LEU A 472 -28.72 23.79 -10.49
N PHE A 473 -28.50 22.67 -11.17
CA PHE A 473 -27.38 22.42 -12.09
C PHE A 473 -27.82 22.08 -13.54
N ALA A 474 -28.80 22.80 -14.10
CA ALA A 474 -29.15 22.67 -15.53
C ALA A 474 -27.95 22.86 -16.51
N ALA A 475 -26.83 23.40 -16.03
CA ALA A 475 -25.57 23.52 -16.75
C ALA A 475 -24.78 22.19 -16.89
N GLN A 476 -25.21 21.08 -16.29
CA GLN A 476 -24.46 19.82 -16.30
C GLN A 476 -24.35 19.20 -17.70
N GLU A 477 -25.33 19.40 -18.58
CA GLU A 477 -25.21 19.05 -20.02
C GLU A 477 -24.13 19.88 -20.73
N ALA A 478 -24.04 21.18 -20.44
CA ALA A 478 -22.99 22.03 -20.98
C ALA A 478 -21.62 21.68 -20.39
N ILE A 479 -21.53 21.33 -19.10
CA ILE A 479 -20.30 20.86 -18.45
C ILE A 479 -19.83 19.54 -19.07
N SER A 480 -20.75 18.65 -19.45
CA SER A 480 -20.40 17.40 -20.16
C SER A 480 -19.80 17.66 -21.55
N SER A 481 -20.12 18.80 -22.19
CA SER A 481 -19.52 19.24 -23.45
C SER A 481 -18.19 19.98 -23.31
N ILE A 482 -17.83 20.43 -22.09
CA ILE A 482 -16.54 21.08 -21.82
C ILE A 482 -15.39 20.06 -21.79
N TYR A 483 -15.65 18.84 -21.30
CA TYR A 483 -14.61 17.81 -21.15
C TYR A 483 -14.69 16.67 -22.18
N ARG A 484 -15.72 16.65 -23.04
CA ARG A 484 -15.82 15.67 -24.12
C ARG A 484 -15.98 16.38 -25.47
N PRO A 485 -14.91 16.49 -26.28
CA PRO A 485 -15.06 16.98 -27.65
C PRO A 485 -15.99 16.04 -28.42
N ARG A 486 -16.97 16.60 -29.13
CA ARG A 486 -17.75 15.83 -30.09
C ARG A 486 -16.82 15.48 -31.24
N ASN A 487 -16.67 14.18 -31.50
CA ASN A 487 -15.92 13.67 -32.63
C ASN A 487 -16.60 14.18 -33.92
N VAL A 488 -15.97 15.12 -34.61
CA VAL A 488 -16.45 15.63 -35.91
C VAL A 488 -15.74 14.79 -36.97
N GLU A 489 -16.47 13.93 -37.67
CA GLU A 489 -16.01 13.26 -38.88
C GLU A 489 -15.84 14.29 -40.01
N ASN A 490 -14.77 15.10 -39.97
CA ASN A 490 -14.23 15.75 -41.16
C ASN A 490 -12.78 16.17 -40.86
N TRP A 491 -11.82 15.34 -41.27
CA TRP A 491 -10.39 15.63 -41.17
C TRP A 491 -9.95 16.48 -42.35
N GLU A 492 -10.28 17.76 -42.31
CA GLU A 492 -9.63 18.77 -43.15
C GLU A 492 -8.95 19.77 -42.21
N ASP A 493 -7.63 19.76 -42.27
CA ASP A 493 -6.67 20.45 -41.42
C ASP A 493 -6.78 21.97 -41.66
N ASP A 494 -7.60 22.64 -40.86
CA ASP A 494 -7.72 24.10 -40.86
C ASP A 494 -7.75 24.61 -39.41
N ASP A 495 -6.58 25.02 -38.92
CA ASP A 495 -6.31 25.58 -37.58
C ASP A 495 -7.28 26.71 -37.19
N GLU A 496 -7.93 27.35 -38.17
CA GLU A 496 -8.95 28.37 -37.94
C GLU A 496 -10.22 27.85 -37.24
N THR A 497 -10.53 26.55 -37.29
CA THR A 497 -11.79 26.01 -36.75
C THR A 497 -11.76 25.83 -35.22
N ALA A 498 -10.64 25.38 -34.67
CA ALA A 498 -10.42 25.28 -33.23
C ALA A 498 -10.39 26.67 -32.56
N ASP A 499 -9.72 27.62 -33.19
CA ASP A 499 -9.69 29.02 -32.73
C ASP A 499 -11.07 29.67 -32.79
N LYS A 500 -11.90 29.35 -33.79
CA LYS A 500 -13.29 29.82 -33.88
C LYS A 500 -14.17 29.25 -32.77
N GLU A 501 -14.02 27.98 -32.38
CA GLU A 501 -14.76 27.40 -31.25
C GLU A 501 -14.31 27.98 -29.89
N MET A 502 -13.00 28.12 -29.67
CA MET A 502 -12.46 28.73 -28.45
C MET A 502 -12.85 30.21 -28.32
N ASN A 503 -12.80 30.97 -29.42
CA ASN A 503 -13.31 32.35 -29.45
C ASN A 503 -14.82 32.42 -29.21
N LYS A 504 -15.60 31.41 -29.61
CA LYS A 504 -17.06 31.36 -29.40
C LYS A 504 -17.40 31.04 -27.95
N ILE A 505 -16.61 30.19 -27.28
CA ILE A 505 -16.72 29.91 -25.83
C ILE A 505 -16.33 31.16 -25.05
N GLN A 506 -15.22 31.83 -25.38
CA GLN A 506 -14.77 33.07 -24.73
C GLN A 506 -15.74 34.24 -24.95
N LYS A 507 -16.31 34.39 -26.16
CA LYS A 507 -17.32 35.42 -26.45
C LYS A 507 -18.70 35.11 -25.87
N SER A 508 -19.00 33.85 -25.54
CA SER A 508 -20.21 33.51 -24.83
C SER A 508 -20.08 33.91 -23.36
N GLN A 509 -20.34 35.20 -23.05
CA GLN A 509 -20.46 35.71 -21.69
C GLN A 509 -21.72 35.15 -21.01
N ARG A 510 -21.75 33.84 -20.74
CA ARG A 510 -22.89 33.16 -20.13
C ARG A 510 -22.91 33.28 -18.60
N PHE A 511 -21.85 33.82 -18.00
CA PHE A 511 -21.79 34.10 -16.55
C PHE A 511 -21.93 35.59 -16.20
N GLY A 512 -21.97 36.49 -17.19
CA GLY A 512 -22.06 37.95 -16.96
C GLY A 512 -23.43 38.44 -16.50
N GLU A 513 -24.47 37.59 -16.53
CA GLU A 513 -25.84 37.94 -16.11
C GLU A 513 -26.17 37.40 -14.71
N ALA A 514 -25.46 36.36 -14.24
CA ALA A 514 -25.61 35.80 -12.89
C ALA A 514 -24.69 36.49 -11.86
N PHE A 515 -23.56 37.07 -12.32
CA PHE A 515 -22.67 37.88 -11.50
C PHE A 515 -22.42 39.20 -12.26
N GLY A 516 -22.95 40.30 -11.75
CA GLY A 516 -23.04 41.59 -12.45
C GLY A 516 -21.75 42.02 -13.16
N LYS A 517 -21.90 42.71 -14.30
CA LYS A 517 -20.83 43.24 -15.16
C LYS A 517 -19.72 43.94 -14.37
N GLY A 518 -18.69 43.18 -14.02
CA GLY A 518 -17.46 43.65 -13.42
C GLY A 518 -16.43 42.53 -13.49
N ASN A 519 -15.40 42.72 -14.30
CA ASN A 519 -14.27 41.80 -14.34
C ASN A 519 -13.57 41.80 -12.97
N PHE A 520 -13.14 40.62 -12.53
CA PHE A 520 -12.48 40.39 -11.25
C PHE A 520 -11.22 41.28 -11.12
N LYS A 521 -11.14 42.06 -10.05
CA LYS A 521 -10.05 43.02 -9.81
C LYS A 521 -8.73 42.24 -9.59
N GLY A 522 -7.78 42.36 -10.53
CA GLY A 522 -6.49 41.64 -10.49
C GLY A 522 -6.15 40.82 -11.74
N SER A 523 -6.97 40.86 -12.79
CA SER A 523 -6.67 40.19 -14.08
C SER A 523 -6.04 41.09 -15.14
N GLU A 524 -5.61 42.31 -14.80
CA GLU A 524 -5.06 43.28 -15.78
C GLU A 524 -3.55 43.09 -16.06
N ASP A 525 -2.81 42.37 -15.22
CA ASP A 525 -1.33 42.25 -15.35
C ASP A 525 -0.85 40.87 -15.85
N ALA A 526 -1.72 40.05 -16.46
CA ALA A 526 -1.31 38.75 -16.98
C ALA A 526 -0.79 38.87 -18.43
N GLU A 527 0.51 39.14 -18.60
CA GLU A 527 1.17 39.03 -19.90
C GLU A 527 1.26 37.56 -20.39
N SER A 528 1.01 37.35 -21.67
CA SER A 528 1.04 36.05 -22.35
C SER A 528 2.48 35.52 -22.48
N ARG A 529 2.79 34.42 -21.79
CA ARG A 529 4.08 33.72 -21.84
C ARG A 529 4.22 32.93 -23.16
N GLU A 530 5.11 33.37 -24.05
CA GLU A 530 5.59 32.59 -25.20
C GLU A 530 7.04 32.12 -24.96
N GLY A 531 7.26 30.80 -24.95
CA GLY A 531 8.61 30.19 -24.98
C GLY A 531 8.81 29.05 -23.97
N PRO A 532 9.61 28.03 -24.29
CA PRO A 532 9.74 26.85 -23.44
C PRO A 532 10.74 27.08 -22.29
N VAL A 533 10.24 26.82 -21.07
CA VAL A 533 10.94 26.59 -19.79
C VAL A 533 11.94 27.67 -19.36
N GLN A 534 11.43 28.66 -18.63
CA GLN A 534 12.23 29.43 -17.67
C GLN A 534 11.70 29.17 -16.26
N PHE A 535 12.62 28.91 -15.33
CA PHE A 535 12.31 28.70 -13.92
C PHE A 535 11.99 30.04 -13.25
N GLU A 536 10.87 30.11 -12.54
CA GLU A 536 10.57 31.21 -11.62
C GLU A 536 11.64 31.25 -10.53
N ARG A 537 12.30 32.41 -10.38
CA ARG A 537 13.10 32.72 -9.21
C ARG A 537 12.11 33.14 -8.13
N ASP A 538 11.83 32.25 -7.17
CA ASP A 538 11.00 32.54 -6.00
C ASP A 538 11.50 33.82 -5.29
N THR A 539 10.81 34.94 -5.48
CA THR A 539 11.02 36.20 -4.75
C THR A 539 10.00 36.36 -3.60
N GLY A 540 9.57 35.25 -3.03
CA GLY A 540 8.84 35.20 -1.78
C GLY A 540 9.63 34.38 -0.77
N ASP A 541 10.30 35.06 0.17
CA ASP A 541 11.00 34.40 1.29
C ASP A 541 9.96 33.75 2.22
N VAL A 542 9.67 32.47 1.98
CA VAL A 542 8.66 31.68 2.70
C VAL A 542 9.08 31.37 4.15
N PHE A 543 10.32 31.67 4.53
CA PHE A 543 10.88 31.34 5.83
C PHE A 543 11.35 32.57 6.65
N ASN A 544 11.05 33.80 6.20
CA ASN A 544 11.49 35.05 6.84
C ASN A 544 12.99 35.05 7.18
N VAL A 545 13.82 34.45 6.33
CA VAL A 545 15.27 34.33 6.52
C VAL A 545 15.95 35.69 6.39
N ASP A 546 15.42 36.58 5.54
CA ASP A 546 15.91 37.95 5.40
C ASP A 546 15.57 38.82 6.63
N GLU A 547 14.44 38.56 7.29
CA GLU A 547 14.08 39.18 8.57
C GLU A 547 14.94 38.65 9.73
N PHE A 548 15.35 37.38 9.66
CA PHE A 548 16.23 36.75 10.63
C PHE A 548 17.69 37.23 10.50
N LEU A 549 18.19 37.38 9.27
CA LEU A 549 19.55 37.89 9.01
C LEU A 549 19.69 39.38 9.36
N SER A 550 18.65 40.18 9.14
CA SER A 550 18.62 41.58 9.58
C SER A 550 18.58 41.73 11.11
N LYS A 551 17.84 40.87 11.82
CA LYS A 551 17.82 40.83 13.30
C LYS A 551 19.11 40.32 13.95
N VAL A 552 19.91 39.52 13.24
CA VAL A 552 21.20 39.01 13.74
C VAL A 552 22.35 40.00 13.51
N GLY A 553 22.19 40.96 12.59
CA GLY A 553 23.15 42.03 12.33
C GLY A 553 23.17 43.17 13.36
N GLU A 554 22.09 43.35 14.14
CA GLU A 554 21.99 44.34 15.21
C GLU A 554 22.30 43.73 16.59
N GLY A 555 23.54 43.87 17.03
CA GLY A 555 23.88 44.27 18.41
C GLY A 555 23.36 43.43 19.58
N THR A 556 24.23 42.53 20.06
CA THR A 556 24.61 42.34 21.48
C THR A 556 23.76 43.03 22.56
N SER A 557 23.02 42.26 23.37
CA SER A 557 23.17 42.12 24.83
C SER A 557 21.88 41.59 25.51
N VAL A 558 22.07 40.86 26.61
CA VAL A 558 21.08 40.51 27.66
C VAL A 558 20.44 39.10 27.61
N LYS A 559 21.06 38.22 28.41
CA LYS A 559 20.54 37.17 29.32
C LYS A 559 19.37 36.26 28.88
N ARG A 560 19.76 35.00 28.68
CA ARG A 560 18.93 33.78 28.65
C ARG A 560 18.23 33.54 30.00
N GLN A 561 16.91 33.34 29.98
CA GLN A 561 16.15 32.64 31.02
C GLN A 561 15.27 31.59 30.32
N PHE A 562 15.59 30.32 30.53
CA PHE A 562 14.83 29.17 30.04
C PHE A 562 13.72 28.84 31.05
N GLY A 563 12.48 28.75 30.56
CA GLY A 563 11.33 28.19 31.27
C GLY A 563 10.42 27.49 30.26
N LEU A 564 10.25 26.19 30.43
CA LEU A 564 9.45 25.29 29.61
C LEU A 564 8.40 24.68 30.54
N GLN A 565 7.10 24.83 30.25
CA GLN A 565 6.03 23.88 30.56
C GLN A 565 4.66 24.32 29.95
N PRO A 566 3.67 23.41 29.80
CA PRO A 566 2.95 23.20 28.54
C PRO A 566 1.41 23.26 28.65
N ASP A 567 0.76 23.68 27.56
CA ASP A 567 -0.70 23.56 27.28
C ASP A 567 -0.82 23.16 25.78
N ASP A 568 -1.78 22.42 25.22
CA ASP A 568 -2.92 21.67 25.73
C ASP A 568 -3.44 20.73 24.59
N GLU A 569 -4.02 19.62 25.02
CA GLU A 569 -5.24 18.96 24.51
C GLU A 569 -5.44 18.62 23.02
N LYS A 570 -5.43 17.31 22.73
CA LYS A 570 -6.06 16.71 21.53
C LYS A 570 -7.35 15.98 21.91
N ILE A 571 -8.42 16.38 21.24
CA ILE A 571 -9.78 15.86 21.25
C ILE A 571 -9.81 14.42 20.69
N VAL A 572 -10.46 13.49 21.42
CA VAL A 572 -10.70 12.10 20.99
C VAL A 572 -12.20 11.91 20.68
N LYS A 573 -12.48 11.37 19.49
CA LYS A 573 -13.81 10.99 18.99
C LYS A 573 -14.38 9.82 19.79
N ARG A 574 -15.66 9.94 20.20
CA ARG A 574 -16.48 8.88 20.81
C ARG A 574 -16.99 7.89 19.76
N THR A 575 -16.99 6.61 20.09
CA THR A 575 -17.78 5.55 19.44
C THR A 575 -18.94 5.14 20.35
N LYS A 576 -20.13 5.04 19.77
CA LYS A 576 -21.39 4.62 20.40
C LYS A 576 -21.55 3.11 20.17
N ILE A 577 -21.86 2.35 21.23
CA ILE A 577 -22.28 0.94 21.14
C ILE A 577 -23.62 0.87 21.88
N ASP A 578 -24.59 0.25 21.22
CA ASP A 578 -25.96 0.01 21.66
C ASP A 578 -26.02 -1.04 22.77
N GLU A 579 -26.94 -0.85 23.72
CA GLU A 579 -27.37 -1.86 24.71
C GLU A 579 -28.69 -2.48 24.26
N GLU A 580 -28.71 -3.81 24.22
CA GLU A 580 -29.90 -4.66 24.26
C GLU A 580 -29.83 -5.46 25.57
N SER A 581 -30.86 -5.31 26.42
CA SER A 581 -31.27 -6.06 27.64
C SER A 581 -31.42 -5.20 28.88
#